data_AF-A0AAW0FFU2-F1
#
_entry.id   AF-A0AAW0FFU2-F1
#
_cell.length_a   1.000
_cell.length_b   1.000
_cell.length_c   1.000
_cell.angle_alpha   90.00
_cell.angle_beta   90.00
_cell.angle_gamma   90.00
#
_symmetry.space_group_name_H-M   'P 1'
#
loop_
_entity.id
_entity.type
_entity.pdbx_description
1 polymer ?
#
loop_
_entity_poly.entity_id
_entity_poly.type
_entity_poly.pdbx_seq_one_letter_code
_entity_poly.pdbx_strand_id
1 'polypeptide(L)'
;MLSRIIFVLFVALTAVFVQAAPLATRQIGNLQCNLDRIKIVSDLAQAKKTTQTLTTQLGSDPAGSQGISAVSDGLNNAQAGIATIAKSLLTGQAAPADARQQVADGLTAAGTALASINSTDPTVTSNLDKLQTQLTSAGTAGEGVVSNCK
;
A
#
# COMPACT_ATOMS: atom_id res chain seq x y z
N MET A 1 5.88 -75.39 41.18
CA MET A 1 4.86 -74.33 40.94
C MET A 1 5.57 -72.98 41.09
N LEU A 2 6.51 -72.68 40.20
CA LEU A 2 6.31 -71.82 39.03
C LEU A 2 5.76 -70.42 39.37
N SER A 3 6.54 -69.69 40.16
CA SER A 3 6.56 -68.22 40.15
C SER A 3 7.10 -67.80 38.77
N ARG A 4 6.18 -67.42 37.87
CA ARG A 4 6.43 -66.88 36.53
C ARG A 4 5.86 -65.46 36.53
N ILE A 5 6.71 -64.42 36.54
CA ILE A 5 7.31 -63.78 35.36
C ILE A 5 6.29 -62.89 34.61
N ILE A 6 6.70 -61.65 34.31
CA ILE A 6 6.15 -60.66 33.34
C ILE A 6 4.98 -59.79 33.87
N PHE A 7 5.17 -58.53 34.26
CA PHE A 7 5.50 -57.35 33.45
C PHE A 7 4.34 -56.94 32.52
N VAL A 8 3.37 -56.15 33.02
CA VAL A 8 2.55 -55.29 32.15
C VAL A 8 2.31 -53.94 32.83
N LEU A 9 3.14 -53.01 32.39
CA LEU A 9 3.09 -51.57 32.52
C LEU A 9 1.75 -51.03 31.96
N PHE A 10 0.81 -50.60 32.81
CA PHE A 10 -0.36 -49.85 32.34
C PHE A 10 0.03 -48.39 32.11
N VAL A 11 0.57 -48.12 30.92
CA VAL A 11 0.79 -46.76 30.42
C VAL A 11 -0.57 -46.14 30.14
N ALA A 12 -0.99 -45.22 31.00
CA ALA A 12 -2.11 -44.32 30.75
C ALA A 12 -1.73 -43.37 29.61
N LEU A 13 -2.00 -43.81 28.37
CA LEU A 13 -1.86 -43.01 27.18
C LEU A 13 -3.00 -41.98 27.15
N THR A 14 -2.81 -40.86 27.82
CA THR A 14 -3.63 -39.66 27.62
C THR A 14 -3.28 -39.11 26.24
N ALA A 15 -4.04 -39.55 25.23
CA ALA A 15 -4.03 -38.93 23.92
C ALA A 15 -4.56 -37.51 24.08
N VAL A 16 -3.64 -36.56 24.32
CA VAL A 16 -3.91 -35.15 24.14
C VAL A 16 -4.19 -35.00 22.65
N PHE A 17 -5.47 -35.04 22.27
CA PHE A 17 -5.91 -34.51 21.00
C PHE A 17 -5.63 -33.01 21.06
N VAL A 18 -4.39 -32.64 20.73
CA VAL A 18 -4.11 -31.33 20.17
C VAL A 18 -4.93 -31.33 18.89
N GLN A 19 -6.17 -30.86 18.96
CA GLN A 19 -6.78 -30.23 17.81
C GLN A 19 -5.81 -29.10 17.48
N ALA A 20 -4.88 -29.37 16.56
CA ALA A 20 -4.32 -28.32 15.76
C ALA A 20 -5.54 -27.66 15.16
N ALA A 21 -6.01 -26.57 15.79
CA ALA A 21 -7.00 -25.70 15.19
C ALA A 21 -6.51 -25.50 13.76
N PRO A 22 -7.37 -25.73 12.75
CA PRO A 22 -6.94 -25.58 11.37
C PRO A 22 -6.21 -24.25 11.31
N LEU A 23 -4.98 -24.28 10.79
CA LEU A 23 -4.29 -23.08 10.40
C LEU A 23 -5.20 -22.46 9.33
N ALA A 24 -6.20 -21.69 9.77
CA ALA A 24 -6.86 -20.71 8.95
C ALA A 24 -5.67 -19.91 8.45
N THR A 25 -5.39 -20.08 7.16
CA THR A 25 -4.31 -19.39 6.49
C THR A 25 -4.37 -17.95 6.97
N ARG A 26 -3.30 -17.45 7.58
CA ARG A 26 -3.17 -16.02 7.87
C ARG A 26 -3.02 -15.31 6.53
N GLN A 27 -4.02 -15.39 5.65
CA GLN A 27 -4.19 -14.58 4.46
C GLN A 27 -4.74 -13.24 4.89
N ILE A 28 -4.02 -12.58 5.79
CA ILE A 28 -4.17 -11.16 6.03
C ILE A 28 -3.61 -10.49 4.77
N GLY A 29 -4.50 -10.26 3.80
CA GLY A 29 -4.19 -9.82 2.44
C GLY A 29 -3.69 -10.95 1.55
N ASN A 30 -4.36 -11.18 0.40
CA ASN A 30 -3.82 -12.00 -0.69
C ASN A 30 -2.35 -11.59 -0.99
N LEU A 31 -1.48 -12.52 -1.39
CA LEU A 31 -0.11 -12.18 -1.85
C LEU A 31 -0.14 -10.99 -2.84
N GLN A 32 -1.15 -10.94 -3.70
CA GLN A 32 -1.37 -9.82 -4.61
C GLN A 32 -1.62 -8.49 -3.88
N CYS A 33 -2.43 -8.46 -2.81
CA CYS A 33 -2.61 -7.26 -2.00
C CYS A 33 -1.28 -6.75 -1.43
N ASN A 34 -0.42 -7.65 -0.95
CA ASN A 34 0.88 -7.25 -0.41
C ASN A 34 1.81 -6.70 -1.51
N LEU A 35 1.78 -7.29 -2.71
CA LEU A 35 2.51 -6.77 -3.87
C LEU A 35 2.00 -5.39 -4.28
N ASP A 36 0.69 -5.21 -4.39
CA ASP A 36 0.08 -3.93 -4.78
C ASP A 36 0.39 -2.83 -3.74
N ARG A 37 0.36 -3.17 -2.45
CA ARG A 37 0.74 -2.26 -1.36
C ARG A 37 2.20 -1.83 -1.41
N ILE A 38 3.12 -2.75 -1.70
CA ILE A 38 4.54 -2.40 -1.83
C ILE A 38 4.75 -1.55 -3.08
N LYS A 39 4.10 -1.92 -4.19
CA LYS A 39 4.20 -1.19 -5.45
C LYS A 39 3.70 0.25 -5.31
N ILE A 40 2.53 0.47 -4.73
CA ILE A 40 2.00 1.82 -4.56
C ILE A 40 2.87 2.67 -3.62
N VAL A 41 3.43 2.10 -2.55
CA VAL A 41 4.37 2.83 -1.68
C VAL A 41 5.61 3.28 -2.46
N SER A 42 6.17 2.40 -3.29
CA SER A 42 7.30 2.72 -4.15
C SER A 42 6.96 3.79 -5.20
N ASP A 43 5.82 3.66 -5.87
CA ASP A 43 5.38 4.58 -6.92
C ASP A 43 5.06 5.97 -6.33
N LEU A 44 4.40 6.03 -5.16
CA LEU A 44 4.15 7.28 -4.43
C LEU A 44 5.46 7.94 -3.96
N ALA A 45 6.46 7.17 -3.52
CA ALA A 45 7.75 7.71 -3.12
C ALA A 45 8.50 8.32 -4.32
N GLN A 46 8.47 7.66 -5.47
CA GLN A 46 9.05 8.18 -6.71
C GLN A 46 8.33 9.45 -7.19
N ALA A 47 6.99 9.45 -7.18
CA ALA A 47 6.18 10.62 -7.52
C ALA A 47 6.50 11.82 -6.61
N LYS A 48 6.61 11.58 -5.29
CA LYS A 48 6.96 12.61 -4.31
C LYS A 48 8.36 13.18 -4.54
N LYS A 49 9.33 12.35 -4.90
CA LYS A 49 10.68 12.81 -5.24
C LYS A 49 10.67 13.73 -6.47
N THR A 50 9.97 13.35 -7.53
CA THR A 50 9.83 14.20 -8.72
C THR A 50 9.07 15.50 -8.40
N THR A 51 8.03 15.41 -7.55
CA THR A 51 7.27 16.57 -7.07
C THR A 51 8.18 17.57 -6.33
N GLN A 52 9.08 17.11 -5.46
CA GLN A 52 10.05 17.97 -4.77
C GLN A 52 11.00 18.68 -5.74
N THR A 53 11.47 17.98 -6.77
CA THR A 53 12.24 18.60 -7.85
C THR A 53 11.44 19.70 -8.54
N LEU A 54 10.18 19.42 -8.91
CA LEU A 54 9.31 20.39 -9.55
C LEU A 54 8.97 21.58 -8.65
N THR A 55 8.81 21.38 -7.34
CA THR A 55 8.65 22.49 -6.37
C THR A 55 9.82 23.46 -6.44
N THR A 56 11.03 22.96 -6.65
CA THR A 56 12.22 23.81 -6.78
C THR A 56 12.23 24.52 -8.14
N GLN A 57 11.90 23.80 -9.22
CA GLN A 57 11.90 24.35 -10.58
C GLN A 57 10.79 25.37 -10.83
N LEU A 58 9.62 25.18 -10.20
CA LEU A 58 8.45 26.05 -10.35
C LEU A 58 8.41 27.16 -9.29
N GLY A 59 9.38 27.25 -8.38
CA GLY A 59 9.36 28.18 -7.24
C GLY A 59 9.25 29.67 -7.61
N SER A 60 9.63 30.03 -8.82
CA SER A 60 9.51 31.41 -9.35
C SER A 60 8.22 31.65 -10.14
N ASP A 61 7.44 30.60 -10.43
CA ASP A 61 6.14 30.66 -11.09
C ASP A 61 5.03 30.47 -10.05
N PRO A 62 4.25 31.52 -9.71
CA PRO A 62 3.18 31.40 -8.72
C PRO A 62 2.13 30.34 -9.07
N ALA A 63 1.77 30.21 -10.35
CA ALA A 63 0.76 29.25 -10.79
C ALA A 63 1.30 27.81 -10.72
N GLY A 64 2.50 27.58 -11.24
CA GLY A 64 3.21 26.31 -11.13
C GLY A 64 3.46 25.89 -9.68
N SER A 65 3.87 26.82 -8.81
CA SER A 65 4.06 26.59 -7.37
C SER A 65 2.76 26.16 -6.69
N GLN A 66 1.65 26.84 -6.97
CA GLN A 66 0.35 26.47 -6.42
C GLN A 66 -0.09 25.08 -6.93
N GLY A 67 0.07 24.82 -8.22
CA GLY A 67 -0.27 23.55 -8.84
C GLY A 67 0.53 22.39 -8.22
N ILE A 68 1.85 22.53 -8.10
CA ILE A 68 2.69 21.46 -7.55
C ILE A 68 2.48 21.25 -6.04
N SER A 69 2.10 22.30 -5.29
CA SER A 69 1.63 22.14 -3.91
C SER A 69 0.36 21.30 -3.84
N ALA A 70 -0.61 21.54 -4.72
CA ALA A 70 -1.83 20.72 -4.78
C ALA A 70 -1.53 19.25 -5.17
N VAL A 71 -0.56 19.02 -6.06
CA VAL A 71 -0.06 17.66 -6.36
C VAL A 71 0.51 17.00 -5.10
N SER A 72 1.34 17.73 -4.35
CA SER A 72 1.93 17.25 -3.09
C SER A 72 0.85 16.88 -2.06
N ASP A 73 -0.20 17.70 -1.93
CA ASP A 73 -1.32 17.44 -1.02
C ASP A 73 -2.09 16.18 -1.40
N GLY A 74 -2.39 15.99 -2.69
CA GLY A 74 -3.02 14.77 -3.19
C GLY A 74 -2.18 13.52 -2.90
N LEU A 75 -0.87 13.58 -3.14
CA LEU A 75 0.07 12.50 -2.83
C LEU A 75 0.13 12.19 -1.33
N ASN A 76 0.15 13.21 -0.47
CA ASN A 76 0.14 13.03 0.98
C ASN A 76 -1.18 12.40 1.46
N ASN A 77 -2.31 12.81 0.87
CA ASN A 77 -3.60 12.21 1.17
C ASN A 77 -3.63 10.71 0.79
N ALA A 78 -3.13 10.36 -0.39
CA ALA A 78 -3.01 8.96 -0.81
C ALA A 78 -2.08 8.15 0.13
N GLN A 79 -0.95 8.73 0.55
CA GLN A 79 -0.05 8.10 1.52
C GLN A 79 -0.74 7.85 2.88
N ALA A 80 -1.56 8.77 3.36
CA ALA A 80 -2.32 8.60 4.60
C ALA A 80 -3.33 7.43 4.50
N GLY A 81 -4.01 7.30 3.36
CA GLY A 81 -4.88 6.15 3.08
C GLY A 81 -4.11 4.83 3.10
N ILE A 82 -2.96 4.75 2.40
CA ILE A 82 -2.09 3.57 2.42
C ILE A 82 -1.58 3.23 3.82
N ALA A 83 -1.21 4.24 4.62
CA ALA A 83 -0.78 4.02 6.00
C ALA A 83 -1.91 3.41 6.86
N THR A 84 -3.15 3.85 6.66
CA THR A 84 -4.33 3.31 7.35
C THR A 84 -4.59 1.86 6.93
N ILE A 85 -4.59 1.58 5.62
CA ILE A 85 -4.69 0.21 5.08
C ILE A 85 -3.61 -0.69 5.69
N ALA A 86 -2.38 -0.19 5.78
CA ALA A 86 -1.27 -0.93 6.34
C ALA A 86 -1.47 -1.29 7.81
N LYS A 87 -1.95 -0.35 8.62
CA LYS A 87 -2.25 -0.59 10.03
C LYS A 87 -3.36 -1.62 10.20
N SER A 88 -4.47 -1.51 9.46
CA SER A 88 -5.57 -2.46 9.53
C SER A 88 -5.11 -3.88 9.22
N LEU A 89 -4.35 -4.04 8.13
CA LEU A 89 -3.80 -5.34 7.75
C LEU A 89 -2.82 -5.87 8.81
N LEU A 90 -1.93 -5.06 9.38
CA LEU A 90 -1.06 -5.52 10.48
C LEU A 90 -1.84 -6.09 11.68
N THR A 91 -3.06 -5.60 11.92
CA THR A 91 -3.97 -6.08 12.96
C THR A 91 -4.91 -7.22 12.52
N GLY A 92 -4.77 -7.72 11.29
CA GLY A 92 -5.62 -8.76 10.72
C GLY A 92 -7.01 -8.31 10.28
N GLN A 93 -7.24 -7.00 10.22
CA GLN A 93 -8.48 -6.42 9.71
C GLN A 93 -8.42 -6.24 8.20
N ALA A 94 -9.58 -6.30 7.55
CA ALA A 94 -9.74 -5.90 6.16
C ALA A 94 -9.28 -4.45 5.94
N ALA A 95 -8.86 -4.13 4.71
CA ALA A 95 -8.54 -2.76 4.35
C ALA A 95 -9.82 -1.88 4.40
N PRO A 96 -9.87 -0.81 5.22
CA PRO A 96 -11.07 0.00 5.35
C PRO A 96 -11.49 0.60 4.01
N ALA A 97 -12.79 0.62 3.72
CA ALA A 97 -13.32 1.20 2.49
C ALA A 97 -12.95 2.69 2.35
N ASP A 98 -13.06 3.46 3.43
CA ASP A 98 -12.70 4.88 3.43
C ASP A 98 -11.22 5.11 3.15
N ALA A 99 -10.34 4.25 3.67
CA ALA A 99 -8.90 4.35 3.42
C ALA A 99 -8.56 4.00 1.96
N ARG A 100 -9.27 3.03 1.36
CA ARG A 100 -9.17 2.72 -0.07
C ARG A 100 -9.66 3.88 -0.94
N GLN A 101 -10.78 4.50 -0.57
CA GLN A 101 -11.30 5.68 -1.25
C GLN A 101 -10.35 6.86 -1.14
N GLN A 102 -9.76 7.10 0.03
CA GLN A 102 -8.78 8.15 0.26
C GLN A 102 -7.55 8.03 -0.65
N VAL A 103 -7.11 6.80 -0.95
CA VAL A 103 -6.04 6.56 -1.93
C VAL A 103 -6.47 7.00 -3.34
N ALA A 104 -7.66 6.58 -3.76
CA ALA A 104 -8.20 6.94 -5.07
C ALA A 104 -8.37 8.47 -5.20
N ASP A 105 -9.03 9.11 -4.22
CA ASP A 105 -9.26 10.55 -4.21
C ASP A 105 -7.96 11.35 -4.22
N GLY A 106 -6.96 10.94 -3.41
CA GLY A 106 -5.66 11.59 -3.38
C GLY A 106 -4.92 11.52 -4.71
N LEU A 107 -4.94 10.35 -5.37
CA LEU A 107 -4.31 10.17 -6.69
C LEU A 107 -5.04 10.94 -7.79
N THR A 108 -6.38 10.95 -7.77
CA THR A 108 -7.19 11.75 -8.70
C THR A 108 -6.96 13.25 -8.52
N ALA A 109 -6.90 13.73 -7.28
CA ALA A 109 -6.60 15.12 -6.98
C ALA A 109 -5.20 15.51 -7.47
N ALA A 110 -4.19 14.66 -7.23
CA ALA A 110 -2.83 14.88 -7.71
C ALA A 110 -2.76 14.93 -9.23
N GLY A 111 -3.43 14.00 -9.94
CA GLY A 111 -3.48 14.00 -11.40
C GLY A 111 -4.18 15.23 -11.98
N THR A 112 -5.29 15.66 -11.37
CA THR A 112 -6.03 16.86 -11.79
C THR A 112 -5.18 18.12 -11.61
N ALA A 113 -4.50 18.24 -10.46
CA ALA A 113 -3.60 19.36 -10.20
C ALA A 113 -2.43 19.36 -11.20
N LEU A 114 -1.81 18.21 -11.46
CA LEU A 114 -0.70 18.10 -12.42
C LEU A 114 -1.09 18.56 -13.82
N ALA A 115 -2.28 18.17 -14.29
CA ALA A 115 -2.80 18.54 -15.62
C ALA A 115 -3.05 20.05 -15.78
N SER A 116 -3.11 20.81 -14.68
CA SER A 116 -3.24 22.27 -14.71
C SER A 116 -1.91 23.02 -14.81
N ILE A 117 -0.78 22.33 -14.61
CA ILE A 117 0.55 22.92 -14.65
C ILE A 117 1.06 22.91 -16.09
N ASN A 118 1.42 24.10 -16.60
CA ASN A 118 2.02 24.27 -17.92
C ASN A 118 3.39 24.92 -17.77
N SER A 119 4.35 24.55 -18.63
CA SER A 119 5.66 25.18 -18.70
C SER A 119 6.22 25.11 -20.11
N THR A 120 7.03 26.11 -20.47
CA THR A 120 7.84 26.11 -21.70
C THR A 120 9.29 25.72 -21.45
N ASP A 121 9.69 25.53 -20.20
CA ASP A 121 11.02 25.03 -19.85
C ASP A 121 11.08 23.51 -20.12
N PRO A 122 11.97 23.04 -21.01
CA PRO A 122 12.00 21.62 -21.40
C PRO A 122 12.34 20.68 -20.23
N THR A 123 13.10 21.14 -19.25
CA THR A 123 13.43 20.36 -18.04
C THR A 123 12.21 20.21 -17.14
N VAL A 124 11.42 21.29 -17.00
CA VAL A 124 10.16 21.24 -16.25
C VAL A 124 9.17 20.33 -16.96
N THR A 125 8.97 20.50 -18.26
CA THR A 125 8.07 19.64 -19.05
C THR A 125 8.45 18.17 -18.94
N SER A 126 9.74 17.82 -19.06
CA SER A 126 10.20 16.44 -18.89
C SER A 126 9.90 15.88 -17.49
N ASN A 127 10.03 16.69 -16.44
CA ASN A 127 9.68 16.26 -15.08
C ASN A 127 8.16 16.17 -14.85
N LEU A 128 7.35 17.02 -15.51
CA LEU A 128 5.89 16.90 -15.49
C LEU A 128 5.44 15.60 -16.16
N ASP A 129 6.00 15.25 -17.32
CA ASP A 129 5.72 13.98 -18.02
C ASP A 129 6.12 12.77 -17.19
N LYS A 130 7.29 12.86 -16.53
CA LYS A 130 7.77 11.83 -15.61
C LYS A 130 6.81 11.67 -14.43
N LEU A 131 6.37 12.77 -13.82
CA LEU A 131 5.43 12.75 -12.71
C LEU A 131 4.07 12.18 -13.15
N GLN A 132 3.60 12.52 -14.34
CA GLN A 132 2.38 11.96 -14.92
C GLN A 132 2.48 10.43 -15.05
N THR A 133 3.61 9.93 -15.57
CA THR A 133 3.87 8.48 -15.67
C THR A 133 3.86 7.81 -14.30
N GLN A 134 4.48 8.43 -13.30
CA GLN A 134 4.53 7.93 -11.93
C GLN A 134 3.15 7.92 -11.26
N LEU A 135 2.33 8.96 -11.47
CA LEU A 135 0.94 9.01 -10.99
C LEU A 135 0.07 7.95 -11.65
N THR A 136 0.22 7.72 -12.96
CA THR A 136 -0.49 6.63 -13.66
C THR A 136 -0.11 5.27 -13.07
N SER A 137 1.18 5.01 -12.84
CA SER A 137 1.63 3.76 -12.21
C SER A 137 1.08 3.61 -10.79
N ALA A 138 1.11 4.68 -9.99
CA ALA A 138 0.53 4.70 -8.65
C ALA A 138 -0.99 4.47 -8.67
N GLY A 139 -1.69 5.02 -9.67
CA GLY A 139 -3.10 4.78 -9.95
C GLY A 139 -3.41 3.31 -10.15
N THR A 140 -2.71 2.65 -11.07
CA THR A 140 -2.86 1.21 -11.31
C THR A 140 -2.56 0.37 -10.06
N ALA A 141 -1.51 0.71 -9.31
CA ALA A 141 -1.21 0.03 -8.05
C ALA A 141 -2.30 0.27 -6.99
N GLY A 142 -2.87 1.48 -6.94
CA GLY A 142 -3.98 1.84 -6.08
C GLY A 142 -5.24 1.05 -6.38
N GLU A 143 -5.61 0.91 -7.66
CA GLU A 143 -6.70 0.03 -8.11
C GLU A 143 -6.46 -1.43 -7.71
N GLY A 144 -5.21 -1.89 -7.77
CA GLY A 144 -4.77 -3.18 -7.23
C GLY A 144 -5.08 -3.31 -5.74
N VAL A 145 -4.69 -2.31 -4.92
CA VAL A 145 -5.03 -2.29 -3.50
C VAL A 145 -6.55 -2.31 -3.29
N VAL A 146 -7.32 -1.55 -4.06
CA VAL A 146 -8.78 -1.52 -3.90
C VAL A 146 -9.43 -2.88 -4.21
N SER A 147 -8.96 -3.53 -5.26
CA SER A 147 -9.51 -4.80 -5.76
C SER A 147 -9.05 -6.02 -4.97
N ASN A 148 -7.78 -6.04 -4.57
CA ASN A 148 -7.10 -7.23 -4.03
C ASN A 148 -6.95 -7.22 -2.50
N CYS A 149 -7.00 -6.04 -1.85
CA CYS A 149 -6.94 -5.93 -0.38
C CYS A 149 -8.35 -5.92 0.23
N LYS A 150 -9.00 -7.07 0.24
CA LYS A 150 -10.30 -7.30 0.90
C LYS A 150 -10.11 -8.10 2.18
#